data_AF-A0A1I2GEU9-F1
#
_entry.id   AF-A0A1I2GEU9-F1
#
_cell.length_a   1.000
_cell.length_b   1.000
_cell.length_c   1.000
_cell.angle_alpha   90.00
_cell.angle_beta   90.00
_cell.angle_gamma   90.00
#
_symmetry.space_group_name_H-M   'P 1'
#
loop_
_entity.id
_entity.type
_entity.pdbx_description
1 polymer ?
#
loop_
_entity_poly.entity_id
_entity_poly.type
_entity_poly.pdbx_seq_one_letter_code
_entity_poly.pdbx_strand_id
1 'polypeptide(L)'
;MLGMSVEHDQPGGDRIKIWFRFVPRDGWLPHDTEGLWATRLTPDTARIDNVPFLQDGVAQDDVVAFRTGSDGRHWATGRVTASGHCVVRVIAVPGGPLGRAETGGPAPIGRAASGGSATFGRAASGGSAPAGGPAAAVHGAFVRFGLGGEVFSSEFPLVAFDVPADADLGGIKRQLDEGAEQGWWHYEVGCGTDAWWSA
;
A
#
# COMPACT_ATOMS: atom_id res chain seq x y z
N MET A 1 -1.28 -51.76 21.42
CA MET A 1 -2.29 -51.21 20.49
C MET A 1 -2.35 -49.71 20.73
N LEU A 2 -1.83 -48.97 19.75
CA LEU A 2 -2.07 -47.57 19.38
C LEU A 2 -2.37 -46.52 20.46
N GLY A 3 -1.43 -45.58 20.56
CA GLY A 3 -1.68 -44.19 20.88
C GLY A 3 -0.63 -43.36 20.16
N MET A 4 -0.72 -43.28 18.83
CA MET A 4 0.08 -42.33 18.06
C MET A 4 -0.40 -40.94 18.44
N SER A 5 0.37 -40.25 19.26
CA SER A 5 0.25 -38.81 19.41
C SER A 5 0.44 -38.22 18.03
N VAL A 6 -0.65 -37.71 17.45
CA VAL A 6 -0.58 -36.91 16.25
C VAL A 6 0.17 -35.66 16.65
N GLU A 7 1.47 -35.62 16.33
CA GLU A 7 2.22 -34.37 16.31
C GLU A 7 1.43 -33.46 15.37
N HIS A 8 0.88 -32.39 15.92
CA HIS A 8 0.36 -31.31 15.12
C HIS A 8 1.55 -30.74 14.35
N ASP A 9 1.69 -31.13 13.09
CA ASP A 9 2.46 -30.40 12.10
C ASP A 9 2.01 -28.94 12.18
N GLN A 10 2.88 -28.07 12.70
CA GLN A 10 2.68 -26.63 12.64
C GLN A 10 3.35 -26.21 11.33
N PRO A 11 2.60 -25.86 10.26
CA PRO A 11 3.21 -25.35 9.03
C PRO A 11 3.59 -23.88 9.26
N GLY A 12 4.50 -23.63 10.20
CA GLY A 12 5.10 -22.33 10.45
C GLY A 12 6.51 -22.36 9.89
N GLY A 13 6.67 -22.16 8.59
CA GLY A 13 8.00 -21.90 8.01
C GLY A 13 8.68 -20.77 8.79
N ASP A 14 10.00 -20.88 8.99
CA ASP A 14 10.79 -19.88 9.72
C ASP A 14 10.55 -18.48 9.15
N ARG A 15 9.78 -17.67 9.88
CA ARG A 15 9.39 -16.32 9.45
C ARG A 15 10.52 -15.36 9.78
N ILE A 16 11.10 -14.78 8.75
CA ILE A 16 12.26 -13.92 8.83
C ILE A 16 11.92 -12.52 8.33
N LYS A 17 12.80 -11.55 8.61
CA LYS A 17 12.70 -10.20 8.06
C LYS A 17 13.70 -10.02 6.93
N ILE A 18 13.20 -9.71 5.73
CA ILE A 18 14.02 -9.37 4.57
C ILE A 18 14.09 -7.86 4.43
N TRP A 19 15.30 -7.33 4.42
CA TRP A 19 15.58 -5.91 4.28
C TRP A 19 15.92 -5.56 2.85
N PHE A 20 15.31 -4.48 2.37
CA PHE A 20 15.58 -3.88 1.08
C PHE A 20 16.30 -2.55 1.28
N ARG A 21 17.17 -2.20 0.33
CA ARG A 21 17.82 -0.89 0.26
C ARG A 21 17.40 -0.21 -1.04
N PHE A 22 17.12 1.08 -0.95
CA PHE A 22 16.77 1.92 -2.08
C PHE A 22 17.27 3.35 -1.85
N VAL A 23 17.29 4.15 -2.91
CA VAL A 23 17.63 5.56 -2.81
C VAL A 23 16.36 6.31 -2.40
N PRO A 24 16.37 7.10 -1.31
CA PRO A 24 15.23 7.94 -0.95
C PRO A 24 14.85 8.86 -2.12
N ARG A 25 13.54 8.99 -2.37
CA ARG A 25 13.00 9.87 -3.41
C ARG A 25 12.96 11.31 -2.89
N ASP A 26 13.35 12.26 -3.74
CA ASP A 26 13.26 13.68 -3.38
C ASP A 26 11.79 14.08 -3.10
N GLY A 27 11.58 14.88 -2.06
CA GLY A 27 10.23 15.29 -1.62
C GLY A 27 9.34 14.17 -1.04
N TRP A 28 9.89 12.97 -0.78
CA TRP A 28 9.16 11.84 -0.19
C TRP A 28 9.68 11.48 1.21
N LEU A 29 9.26 10.34 1.75
CA LEU A 29 9.75 9.83 3.03
C LEU A 29 11.28 9.61 2.99
N PRO A 30 12.01 9.98 4.05
CA PRO A 30 13.48 9.98 4.06
C PRO A 30 14.10 8.59 4.27
N HIS A 31 13.29 7.52 4.16
CA HIS A 31 13.74 6.16 4.37
C HIS A 31 14.55 5.67 3.17
N ASP A 32 15.64 4.98 3.45
CA ASP A 32 16.52 4.32 2.48
C ASP A 32 16.41 2.79 2.54
N THR A 33 15.57 2.29 3.46
CA THR A 33 15.38 0.89 3.75
C THR A 33 13.94 0.59 4.11
N GLU A 34 13.51 -0.62 3.76
CA GLU A 34 12.25 -1.21 4.23
C GLU A 34 12.52 -2.66 4.62
N GLY A 35 11.88 -3.12 5.69
CA GLY A 35 11.97 -4.52 6.11
C GLY A 35 10.61 -5.19 6.00
N LEU A 36 10.51 -6.22 5.18
CA LEU A 36 9.30 -7.01 4.96
C LEU A 36 9.39 -8.33 5.71
N TRP A 37 8.26 -8.80 6.23
CA TRP A 37 8.14 -10.16 6.74
C TRP A 37 8.11 -11.15 5.58
N ALA A 38 8.77 -12.29 5.77
CA ALA A 38 8.85 -13.31 4.74
C ALA A 38 8.93 -14.71 5.35
N THR A 39 8.33 -15.68 4.69
CA THR A 39 8.50 -17.11 4.98
C THR A 39 9.78 -17.60 4.29
N ARG A 40 10.77 -18.06 5.05
CA ARG A 40 11.99 -18.67 4.48
C ARG A 40 11.64 -19.94 3.69
N LEU A 41 12.15 -20.06 2.46
CA LEU A 41 11.95 -21.23 1.59
C LEU A 41 13.22 -22.08 1.46
N THR A 42 14.36 -21.42 1.30
CA THR A 42 15.69 -22.04 1.21
C THR A 42 16.67 -21.28 2.12
N PRO A 43 17.94 -21.70 2.21
CA PRO A 43 18.95 -20.91 2.93
C PRO A 43 19.11 -19.46 2.43
N ASP A 44 18.76 -19.21 1.16
CA ASP A 44 19.00 -17.96 0.43
C ASP A 44 17.76 -17.38 -0.29
N THR A 45 16.57 -17.99 -0.15
CA THR A 45 15.32 -17.45 -0.71
C THR A 45 14.18 -17.46 0.31
N ALA A 46 13.29 -16.48 0.18
CA ALA A 46 12.11 -16.33 1.02
C ALA A 46 10.93 -15.76 0.22
N ARG A 47 9.71 -16.13 0.59
CA ARG A 47 8.47 -15.57 0.04
C ARG A 47 8.01 -14.40 0.90
N ILE A 48 7.71 -13.26 0.29
CA ILE A 48 7.23 -12.05 0.99
C ILE A 48 5.81 -12.28 1.52
N ASP A 49 5.57 -11.95 2.79
CA ASP A 49 4.28 -12.19 3.47
C ASP A 49 3.40 -10.94 3.62
N ASN A 50 3.93 -9.73 3.40
CA ASN A 50 3.20 -8.48 3.60
C ASN A 50 3.51 -7.43 2.51
N VAL A 51 2.66 -6.41 2.42
CA VAL A 51 2.66 -5.45 1.31
C VAL A 51 3.75 -4.38 1.50
N PRO A 52 4.58 -4.10 0.48
CA PRO A 52 5.60 -3.05 0.59
C PRO A 52 5.03 -1.63 0.53
N PHE A 53 5.39 -0.81 1.50
CA PHE A 53 5.07 0.62 1.53
C PHE A 53 6.01 1.47 0.69
N LEU A 54 7.27 1.05 0.51
CA LEU A 54 8.32 1.88 -0.09
C LEU A 54 9.09 1.17 -1.19
N GLN A 55 9.38 -0.13 -1.04
CA GLN A 55 10.15 -0.93 -1.98
C GLN A 55 9.36 -1.16 -3.27
N ASP A 56 9.92 -0.70 -4.39
CA ASP A 56 9.33 -0.92 -5.72
C ASP A 56 9.72 -2.27 -6.32
N GLY A 57 8.89 -2.78 -7.24
CA GLY A 57 9.15 -3.99 -8.01
C GLY A 57 9.07 -5.31 -7.23
N VAL A 58 8.56 -5.27 -6.00
CA VAL A 58 8.28 -6.45 -5.16
C VAL A 58 6.83 -6.38 -4.71
N ALA A 59 6.14 -7.51 -4.69
CA ALA A 59 4.79 -7.67 -4.19
C ALA A 59 4.71 -8.76 -3.11
N GLN A 60 3.57 -8.86 -2.42
CA GLN A 60 3.28 -10.01 -1.58
C GLN A 60 3.33 -11.29 -2.42
N ASP A 61 3.73 -12.39 -1.79
CA ASP A 61 3.95 -13.70 -2.39
C ASP A 61 5.10 -13.79 -3.42
N ASP A 62 5.78 -12.69 -3.74
CA ASP A 62 7.02 -12.75 -4.52
C ASP A 62 8.07 -13.58 -3.76
N VAL A 63 8.83 -14.39 -4.49
CA VAL A 63 10.01 -15.06 -3.94
C VAL A 63 11.22 -14.19 -4.24
N VAL A 64 11.98 -13.85 -3.21
CA VAL A 64 13.20 -13.05 -3.31
C VAL A 64 14.42 -13.84 -2.85
N ALA A 65 15.56 -13.59 -3.47
CA ALA A 65 16.85 -14.06 -2.98
C ALA A 65 17.41 -13.06 -1.97
N PHE A 66 18.11 -13.53 -0.94
CA PHE A 66 18.76 -12.68 0.05
C PHE A 66 20.14 -13.21 0.46
N ARG A 67 20.94 -12.32 1.08
CA ARG A 67 22.18 -12.69 1.77
C ARG A 67 22.16 -12.17 3.19
N THR A 68 22.65 -12.96 4.13
CA THR A 68 22.86 -12.50 5.51
C THR A 68 24.11 -11.64 5.57
N GLY A 69 23.95 -10.37 5.94
CA GLY A 69 25.06 -9.45 6.16
C GLY A 69 25.82 -9.76 7.44
N SER A 70 26.99 -9.13 7.61
CA SER A 70 27.74 -9.18 8.87
C SER A 70 27.00 -8.55 10.05
N ASP A 71 25.96 -7.76 9.77
CA ASP A 71 25.02 -7.19 10.74
C ASP A 71 23.93 -8.18 11.18
N GLY A 72 23.95 -9.40 10.66
CA GLY A 72 22.94 -10.43 10.92
C GLY A 72 21.61 -10.22 10.19
N ARG A 73 21.47 -9.15 9.39
CA ARG A 73 20.23 -8.89 8.63
C ARG A 73 20.24 -9.66 7.32
N HIS A 74 19.07 -10.15 6.90
CA HIS A 74 18.88 -10.74 5.59
C HIS A 74 18.56 -9.64 4.57
N TRP A 75 19.53 -9.31 3.72
CA TRP A 75 19.40 -8.28 2.69
C TRP A 75 18.97 -8.89 1.37
N ALA A 76 17.86 -8.40 0.81
CA ALA A 76 17.40 -8.79 -0.50
C ALA A 76 18.47 -8.51 -1.56
N THR A 77 18.58 -9.42 -2.51
CA THR A 77 19.49 -9.33 -3.67
C THR A 77 18.76 -9.27 -5.00
N GLY A 78 17.45 -9.57 -5.00
CA GLY A 78 16.59 -9.47 -6.16
C GLY A 78 15.37 -10.38 -6.04
N ARG A 79 14.35 -10.09 -6.84
CA ARG A 79 13.21 -10.99 -7.02
C ARG A 79 13.61 -12.17 -7.90
N VAL A 80 13.27 -13.37 -7.47
CA VAL A 80 13.50 -14.64 -8.17
C VAL A 80 12.26 -15.08 -8.92
N THR A 81 11.09 -15.01 -8.26
CA THR A 81 9.81 -15.40 -8.84
C THR A 81 8.76 -14.34 -8.52
N ALA A 82 8.02 -13.89 -9.53
CA ALA A 82 6.88 -13.01 -9.35
C ALA A 82 5.62 -13.80 -8.99
N SER A 83 4.83 -13.32 -8.03
CA SER A 83 3.53 -13.89 -7.65
C SER A 83 2.41 -13.55 -8.63
N GLY A 84 2.64 -12.55 -9.49
CA GLY A 84 1.60 -11.94 -10.32
C GLY A 84 0.76 -10.91 -9.57
N HIS A 85 0.99 -10.70 -8.27
CA HIS A 85 0.33 -9.65 -7.51
C HIS A 85 0.90 -8.29 -7.89
N CYS A 86 0.09 -7.25 -7.72
CA CYS A 86 0.49 -5.86 -7.88
C CYS A 86 0.42 -5.14 -6.52
N VAL A 87 1.17 -4.05 -6.41
CA VAL A 87 1.16 -3.17 -5.24
C VAL A 87 0.70 -1.79 -5.69
N VAL A 88 -0.39 -1.32 -5.11
CA VAL A 88 -0.89 0.05 -5.31
C VAL A 88 -0.86 0.77 -3.97
N ARG A 89 -0.27 1.96 -3.94
CA ARG A 89 -0.17 2.78 -2.73
C ARG A 89 -1.02 4.02 -2.91
N VAL A 90 -1.92 4.28 -1.97
CA VAL A 90 -2.93 5.34 -2.05
C VAL A 90 -2.84 6.20 -0.81
N ILE A 91 -2.76 7.52 -0.98
CA ILE A 91 -2.78 8.49 0.11
C ILE A 91 -3.87 9.53 -0.13
N ALA A 92 -4.79 9.66 0.81
CA ALA A 92 -5.84 10.67 0.73
C ALA A 92 -5.23 12.09 0.67
N VAL A 93 -5.83 12.97 -0.13
CA VAL A 93 -5.42 14.37 -0.17
C VAL A 93 -5.72 15.04 1.18
N PRO A 94 -4.73 15.64 1.85
CA PRO A 94 -4.96 16.34 3.12
C PRO A 94 -6.02 17.44 2.97
N GLY A 95 -7.07 17.40 3.79
CA GLY A 95 -8.18 18.36 3.73
C GLY A 95 -9.08 18.24 2.49
N GLY A 96 -8.86 17.22 1.65
CA GLY A 96 -9.69 16.89 0.49
C GLY A 96 -11.07 16.34 0.87
N PRO A 97 -11.89 15.98 -0.12
CA PRO A 97 -13.27 15.54 0.10
C PRO A 97 -13.41 14.35 1.07
N LEU A 98 -12.42 13.44 1.09
CA LEU A 98 -12.38 12.30 2.01
C LEU A 98 -11.80 12.61 3.40
N GLY A 99 -11.18 13.79 3.57
CA GLY A 99 -10.60 14.24 4.85
C GLY A 99 -11.54 15.14 5.67
N ARG A 100 -12.71 15.52 5.13
CA ARG A 100 -13.76 16.24 5.88
C ARG A 100 -14.73 15.26 6.53
N ALA A 101 -14.32 14.67 7.65
CA ALA A 101 -15.26 14.21 8.66
C ALA A 101 -15.43 15.31 9.72
N GLU A 102 -16.68 15.72 9.93
CA GLU A 102 -17.16 16.82 10.79
C GLU A 102 -16.45 16.92 12.15
N THR A 103 -15.75 18.02 12.43
CA THR A 103 -15.62 18.56 13.80
C THR A 103 -15.57 20.09 13.76
N GLY A 104 -16.50 20.71 14.49
CA GLY A 104 -16.47 22.15 14.79
C GLY A 104 -15.28 22.52 15.69
N GLY A 105 -14.12 22.73 15.09
CA GLY A 105 -12.96 23.41 15.70
C GLY A 105 -12.81 24.84 15.16
N PRO A 106 -12.18 25.77 15.91
CA PRO A 106 -12.23 27.18 15.59
C PRO A 106 -11.52 27.50 14.26
N ALA A 107 -12.04 28.51 13.57
CA ALA A 107 -11.56 28.98 12.28
C ALA A 107 -10.04 29.22 12.26
N PRO A 108 -9.35 28.95 11.13
CA PRO A 108 -7.98 29.37 10.97
C PRO A 108 -7.90 30.90 11.04
N ILE A 109 -7.03 31.36 11.93
CA ILE A 109 -6.60 32.74 12.07
C ILE A 109 -5.92 33.18 10.77
N GLY A 110 -6.48 34.21 10.13
CA GLY A 110 -5.75 35.07 9.20
C GLY A 110 -6.05 34.89 7.70
N ARG A 111 -7.03 35.64 7.20
CA ARG A 111 -7.09 36.13 5.81
C ARG A 111 -6.14 37.33 5.69
N ALA A 112 -5.31 37.47 4.65
CA ALA A 112 -5.55 38.18 3.38
C ALA A 112 -4.25 38.09 2.55
N ALA A 113 -4.23 38.12 1.21
CA ALA A 113 -4.83 39.16 0.39
C ALA A 113 -5.05 38.77 -1.09
N SER A 114 -6.14 39.35 -1.61
CA SER A 114 -6.42 39.86 -2.96
C SER A 114 -5.86 39.18 -4.22
N GLY A 115 -6.81 38.76 -5.08
CA GLY A 115 -6.75 39.10 -6.51
C GLY A 115 -6.76 37.91 -7.45
N GLY A 116 -7.91 37.65 -8.08
CA GLY A 116 -7.99 36.72 -9.21
C GLY A 116 -9.33 35.99 -9.27
N SER A 117 -10.18 36.43 -10.19
CA SER A 117 -11.42 35.75 -10.58
C SER A 117 -11.07 34.36 -11.11
N ALA A 118 -11.39 33.31 -10.33
CA ALA A 118 -11.53 31.96 -10.85
C ALA A 118 -12.99 31.57 -10.65
N THR A 119 -13.70 31.40 -11.77
CA THR A 119 -15.00 30.76 -11.82
C THR A 119 -14.89 29.39 -11.17
N PHE A 120 -15.44 29.23 -9.97
CA PHE A 120 -15.63 27.93 -9.33
C PHE A 120 -16.66 27.16 -10.14
N GLY A 121 -16.20 26.19 -10.92
CA GLY A 121 -17.07 25.15 -11.46
C GLY A 121 -17.81 24.50 -10.30
N ARG A 122 -19.14 24.44 -10.43
CA ARG A 122 -20.07 23.81 -9.49
C ARG A 122 -19.52 22.44 -9.08
N ALA A 123 -19.25 22.27 -7.78
CA ALA A 123 -18.94 20.97 -7.19
C ALA A 123 -20.07 19.99 -7.58
N ALA A 124 -19.70 18.91 -8.25
CA ALA A 124 -20.62 17.80 -8.47
C ALA A 124 -20.98 17.24 -7.10
N SER A 125 -22.26 17.25 -6.76
CA SER A 125 -22.82 16.51 -5.64
C SER A 125 -22.66 15.02 -5.93
N GLY A 126 -21.71 14.35 -5.29
CA GLY A 126 -21.51 12.91 -5.49
C GLY A 126 -20.68 12.28 -4.39
N GLY A 127 -21.35 11.69 -3.40
CA GLY A 127 -20.77 10.81 -2.38
C GLY A 127 -20.40 11.51 -1.07
N SER A 128 -21.08 11.14 0.02
CA SER A 128 -20.54 11.39 1.36
C SER A 128 -19.27 10.57 1.51
N ALA A 129 -18.20 11.19 2.03
CA ALA A 129 -17.04 10.41 2.47
C ALA A 129 -17.51 9.32 3.46
N PRO A 130 -17.04 8.08 3.34
CA PRO A 130 -17.33 7.04 4.33
C PRO A 130 -16.85 7.48 5.72
N ALA A 131 -17.58 7.10 6.77
CA ALA A 131 -17.25 7.44 8.14
C ALA A 131 -15.92 6.80 8.57
N GLY A 132 -14.95 7.60 9.03
CA GLY A 132 -13.63 7.15 9.47
C GLY A 132 -12.53 8.16 9.17
N GLY A 133 -11.30 7.87 9.62
CA GLY A 133 -10.11 8.64 9.23
C GLY A 133 -9.73 8.39 7.76
N PRO A 134 -8.77 9.14 7.20
CA PRO A 134 -8.46 9.11 5.77
C PRO A 134 -8.13 7.70 5.21
N ALA A 135 -7.38 6.88 5.95
CA ALA A 135 -7.08 5.50 5.54
C ALA A 135 -8.32 4.61 5.51
N ALA A 136 -9.24 4.77 6.48
CA ALA A 136 -10.50 4.03 6.49
C ALA A 136 -11.38 4.43 5.29
N ALA A 137 -11.34 5.70 4.90
CA ALA A 137 -12.07 6.16 3.73
C ALA A 137 -11.50 5.59 2.42
N VAL A 138 -10.18 5.52 2.30
CA VAL A 138 -9.51 4.83 1.20
C VAL A 138 -9.91 3.35 1.16
N HIS A 139 -9.80 2.60 2.27
CA HIS A 139 -10.26 1.20 2.32
C HIS A 139 -11.74 1.04 1.93
N GLY A 140 -12.61 1.92 2.42
CA GLY A 140 -14.03 1.90 2.11
C GLY A 140 -14.31 2.04 0.60
N ALA A 141 -13.52 2.84 -0.12
CA ALA A 141 -13.67 3.00 -1.57
C ALA A 141 -13.29 1.72 -2.36
N PHE A 142 -12.41 0.87 -1.81
CA PHE A 142 -11.95 -0.35 -2.46
C PHE A 142 -12.60 -1.64 -1.92
N VAL A 143 -13.49 -1.56 -0.93
CA VAL A 143 -14.07 -2.74 -0.27
C VAL A 143 -14.75 -3.73 -1.23
N ARG A 144 -15.36 -3.22 -2.32
CA ARG A 144 -16.00 -4.04 -3.36
C ARG A 144 -15.05 -4.95 -4.12
N PHE A 145 -13.76 -4.65 -4.11
CA PHE A 145 -12.72 -5.45 -4.77
C PHE A 145 -12.12 -6.51 -3.85
N GLY A 146 -12.42 -6.48 -2.55
CA GLY A 146 -11.93 -7.46 -1.58
C GLY A 146 -10.41 -7.43 -1.38
N LEU A 147 -9.76 -6.29 -1.63
CA LEU A 147 -8.30 -6.17 -1.53
C LEU A 147 -7.81 -6.25 -0.09
N GLY A 148 -6.71 -6.99 0.11
CA GLY A 148 -5.89 -6.86 1.30
C GLY A 148 -5.08 -5.56 1.28
N GLY A 149 -4.52 -5.17 2.41
CA GLY A 149 -3.60 -4.04 2.46
C GLY A 149 -3.18 -3.67 3.87
N GLU A 150 -2.17 -2.82 3.96
CA GLU A 150 -1.63 -2.31 5.22
C GLU A 150 -1.64 -0.78 5.22
N VAL A 151 -1.71 -0.17 6.41
CA VAL A 151 -1.65 1.28 6.61
C VAL A 151 -0.32 1.65 7.25
N PHE A 152 0.38 2.63 6.68
CA PHE A 152 1.73 2.99 7.12
C PHE A 152 1.74 3.55 8.55
N SER A 153 0.99 4.63 8.79
CA SER A 153 0.77 5.18 10.14
C SER A 153 -0.47 6.07 10.18
N SER A 154 -0.89 6.50 11.38
CA SER A 154 -1.98 7.48 11.52
C SER A 154 -1.58 8.89 11.07
N GLU A 155 -0.30 9.26 11.22
CA GLU A 155 0.23 10.58 10.84
C GLU A 155 0.49 10.68 9.33
N PHE A 156 0.80 9.56 8.69
CA PHE A 156 0.97 9.43 7.26
C PHE A 156 0.10 8.25 6.76
N PRO A 157 -1.21 8.47 6.53
CA PRO A 157 -2.19 7.43 6.28
C PRO A 157 -2.14 6.90 4.84
N LEU A 158 -0.95 6.52 4.38
CA LEU A 158 -0.71 5.79 3.14
C LEU A 158 -1.24 4.36 3.31
N VAL A 159 -2.11 3.94 2.39
CA VAL A 159 -2.61 2.57 2.30
C VAL A 159 -1.88 1.86 1.16
N ALA A 160 -1.18 0.77 1.47
CA ALA A 160 -0.58 -0.10 0.47
C ALA A 160 -1.50 -1.32 0.27
N PHE A 161 -2.11 -1.41 -0.90
CA PHE A 161 -2.97 -2.53 -1.29
C PHE A 161 -2.17 -3.65 -1.93
N ASP A 162 -2.48 -4.88 -1.53
CA ASP A 162 -2.17 -6.08 -2.28
C ASP A 162 -3.26 -6.31 -3.32
N VAL A 163 -2.89 -6.39 -4.59
CA VAL A 163 -3.81 -6.62 -5.70
C VAL A 163 -3.51 -8.00 -6.32
N PRO A 164 -4.29 -9.03 -6.00
CA PRO A 164 -4.12 -10.37 -6.55
C PRO A 164 -4.23 -10.39 -8.08
N ALA A 165 -3.56 -11.37 -8.70
CA ALA A 165 -3.47 -11.49 -10.16
C ALA A 165 -4.84 -11.71 -10.84
N ASP A 166 -5.81 -12.26 -10.12
CA ASP A 166 -7.17 -12.55 -10.58
C ASP A 166 -8.20 -11.49 -10.18
N ALA A 167 -7.76 -10.39 -9.55
CA ALA A 167 -8.63 -9.27 -9.20
C ALA A 167 -9.14 -8.52 -10.45
N ASP A 168 -10.22 -7.73 -10.28
CA ASP A 168 -10.74 -6.83 -11.31
C ASP A 168 -9.81 -5.63 -11.53
N LEU A 169 -8.68 -5.86 -12.23
CA LEU A 169 -7.63 -4.85 -12.44
C LEU A 169 -8.19 -3.60 -13.13
N GLY A 170 -9.03 -3.78 -14.16
CA GLY A 170 -9.64 -2.66 -14.89
C GLY A 170 -10.62 -1.85 -14.03
N GLY A 171 -11.37 -2.50 -13.15
CA GLY A 171 -12.23 -1.83 -12.16
C GLY A 171 -11.43 -1.06 -11.12
N ILE A 172 -10.34 -1.63 -10.62
CA ILE A 172 -9.46 -1.01 -9.63
C ILE A 172 -8.78 0.23 -10.22
N LYS A 173 -8.22 0.14 -11.43
CA LYS A 173 -7.60 1.29 -12.13
C LYS A 173 -8.58 2.44 -12.32
N ARG A 174 -9.78 2.14 -12.82
CA ARG A 174 -10.83 3.15 -12.96
C ARG A 174 -11.21 3.80 -11.63
N GLN A 175 -11.32 3.02 -10.55
CA GLN A 175 -11.59 3.60 -9.23
C GLN A 175 -10.46 4.55 -8.79
N LEU A 176 -9.20 4.15 -8.98
CA LEU A 176 -8.02 4.97 -8.65
C LEU A 176 -8.02 6.28 -9.45
N ASP A 177 -8.25 6.21 -10.75
CA ASP A 177 -8.28 7.35 -11.66
C ASP A 177 -9.42 8.31 -11.32
N GLU A 178 -10.64 7.79 -11.16
CA GLU A 178 -11.80 8.60 -10.78
C GLU A 178 -11.60 9.32 -9.44
N GLY A 179 -11.00 8.66 -8.46
CA GLY A 179 -10.70 9.29 -7.17
C GLY A 179 -9.58 10.33 -7.27
N ALA A 180 -8.56 10.10 -8.09
CA ALA A 180 -7.52 11.09 -8.35
C ALA A 180 -8.09 12.33 -9.06
N GLU A 181 -8.94 12.14 -10.08
CA GLU A 181 -9.63 13.22 -10.80
C GLU A 181 -10.56 14.04 -9.89
N GLN A 182 -11.19 13.39 -8.91
CA GLN A 182 -12.04 14.05 -7.92
C GLN A 182 -11.25 14.69 -6.76
N GLY A 183 -9.91 14.59 -6.78
CA GLY A 183 -9.04 15.14 -5.74
C GLY A 183 -9.19 14.42 -4.40
N TRP A 184 -9.61 13.15 -4.41
CA TRP A 184 -9.77 12.34 -3.21
C TRP A 184 -8.44 11.84 -2.66
N TRP A 185 -7.52 11.42 -3.55
CA TRP A 185 -6.22 10.86 -3.20
C TRP A 185 -5.18 11.09 -4.30
N HIS A 186 -3.92 10.87 -3.94
CA HIS A 186 -2.86 10.51 -4.87
C HIS A 186 -2.61 9.01 -4.78
N TYR A 187 -2.14 8.41 -5.88
CA TYR A 187 -1.75 7.02 -5.87
C TYR A 187 -0.50 6.76 -6.72
N GLU A 188 0.19 5.67 -6.42
CA GLU A 188 1.27 5.12 -7.23
C GLU A 188 1.18 3.60 -7.31
N VAL A 189 1.82 3.03 -8.34
CA VAL A 189 1.95 1.58 -8.51
C VAL A 189 3.38 1.20 -8.13
N GLY A 190 3.54 0.60 -6.95
CA GLY A 190 4.85 0.16 -6.45
C GLY A 190 5.35 -1.11 -7.15
N CYS A 191 4.44 -1.97 -7.59
CA CYS A 191 4.77 -3.15 -8.40
C CYS A 191 3.59 -3.41 -9.35
N GLY A 192 3.83 -3.41 -10.66
CA GLY A 192 2.82 -3.69 -11.67
C GLY A 192 3.27 -4.80 -12.61
N THR A 193 2.33 -5.67 -12.99
CA THR A 193 2.53 -6.74 -13.97
C THR A 193 2.12 -6.31 -15.38
N ASP A 194 2.47 -7.07 -16.40
CA ASP A 194 1.98 -6.83 -17.77
C ASP A 194 0.46 -6.83 -17.83
N ALA A 195 -0.20 -7.69 -17.05
CA ALA A 195 -1.66 -7.71 -16.92
C ALA A 195 -2.19 -6.37 -16.37
N TRP A 196 -1.55 -5.81 -15.34
CA TRP A 196 -1.91 -4.50 -14.80
C TRP A 196 -1.74 -3.36 -15.84
N TRP A 197 -0.64 -3.36 -16.58
CA TRP A 197 -0.36 -2.31 -17.56
C TRP A 197 -1.24 -2.40 -18.81
N SER A 198 -1.69 -3.60 -19.17
CA SER A 198 -2.54 -3.85 -20.33
C SER A 198 -4.05 -3.79 -20.06
N ALA A 199 -4.46 -3.75 -18.78
CA ALA A 199 -5.86 -3.70 -18.34
C ALA A 199 -6.55 -2.34 -18.55
#